data_AF-A0A9W8UKI0-F1
#
_entry.id   AF-A0A9W8UKI0-F1
#
_cell.length_a   1.000
_cell.length_b   1.000
_cell.length_c   1.000
_cell.angle_alpha   90.00
_cell.angle_beta   90.00
_cell.angle_gamma   90.00
#
_symmetry.space_group_name_H-M   'P 1'
#
loop_
_entity.id
_entity.type
_entity.pdbx_description
1 polymer ?
#
loop_
_entity_poly.entity_id
_entity_poly.type
_entity_poly.pdbx_seq_one_letter_code
_entity_poly.pdbx_strand_id
1 'polypeptide(L)'
;MSINWVMLNESGFVKLANERILLKLDSRISCDLSVPQELRATGAQFHRKSDKGTLFLTNKRIVYLPTKATQEPKFESFSAPILKFQDSSTSSSMWWGWVWKSDCIPVSGGGIPPDLPRVEVKFTFSDGGMMEFNDAYIRLRERLFQFQEMRREMGPGADIPDEPLPAYEAAGSAQQSTAGTLGVPGPGHTRSESSSSLRAPDGPPPDYNEAQAQQLSNRLEDHIRDGVNRGENDL
;
A
#
# COMPACT_ATOMS: atom_id res chain seq x y z
N MET A 1 -11.88 -14.27 -1.88
CA MET A 1 -11.90 -14.05 -3.34
C MET A 1 -13.31 -14.31 -3.85
N SER A 2 -13.75 -13.61 -4.87
CA SER A 2 -15.07 -13.76 -5.44
C SER A 2 -14.99 -13.45 -6.93
N ILE A 3 -15.61 -14.30 -7.75
CA ILE A 3 -15.85 -14.07 -9.18
C ILE A 3 -17.35 -13.89 -9.40
N ASN A 4 -17.75 -12.83 -10.11
CA ASN A 4 -19.16 -12.55 -10.43
C ASN A 4 -20.07 -12.22 -9.22
N TRP A 5 -19.52 -11.78 -8.07
CA TRP A 5 -20.32 -11.22 -6.95
C TRP A 5 -19.92 -9.80 -6.53
N VAL A 6 -19.23 -9.05 -7.38
CA VAL A 6 -19.09 -7.63 -7.12
C VAL A 6 -20.42 -6.96 -7.45
N MET A 7 -21.13 -6.47 -6.43
CA MET A 7 -22.32 -5.65 -6.63
C MET A 7 -21.91 -4.36 -7.35
N LEU A 8 -22.63 -4.02 -8.42
CA LEU A 8 -22.41 -2.80 -9.20
C LEU A 8 -23.49 -1.76 -8.88
N ASN A 9 -23.13 -0.49 -8.97
CA ASN A 9 -24.02 0.67 -8.94
C ASN A 9 -23.69 1.61 -10.10
N GLU A 10 -24.42 2.73 -10.23
CA GLU A 10 -24.20 3.72 -11.30
C GLU A 10 -22.77 4.29 -11.36
N SER A 11 -22.03 4.23 -10.25
CA SER A 11 -20.68 4.77 -10.10
C SER A 11 -19.55 3.72 -10.18
N GLY A 12 -19.86 2.43 -10.36
CA GLY A 12 -18.89 1.33 -10.37
C GLY A 12 -19.27 0.20 -9.41
N PHE A 13 -18.33 -0.26 -8.58
CA PHE A 13 -18.62 -1.32 -7.60
C PHE A 13 -19.04 -0.75 -6.23
N VAL A 14 -19.87 -1.50 -5.52
CA VAL A 14 -20.27 -1.19 -4.15
C VAL A 14 -19.07 -1.42 -3.20
N LYS A 15 -18.67 -0.34 -2.54
CA LYS A 15 -17.61 -0.33 -1.54
C LYS A 15 -18.07 -0.98 -0.24
N LEU A 16 -17.20 -1.76 0.39
CA LEU A 16 -17.37 -2.27 1.75
C LEU A 16 -17.29 -1.11 2.75
N ALA A 17 -17.74 -1.33 3.99
CA ALA A 17 -17.57 -0.36 5.08
C ALA A 17 -16.09 0.06 5.19
N ASN A 18 -15.81 1.35 5.28
CA ASN A 18 -14.45 1.92 5.35
C ASN A 18 -13.54 1.54 4.15
N GLU A 19 -14.09 1.11 3.01
CA GLU A 19 -13.30 0.84 1.80
C GLU A 19 -13.06 2.11 0.98
N ARG A 20 -11.80 2.38 0.67
CA ARG A 20 -11.35 3.53 -0.13
C ARG A 20 -10.60 3.05 -1.36
N ILE A 21 -10.81 3.74 -2.50
CA ILE A 21 -10.08 3.44 -3.74
C ILE A 21 -8.69 4.06 -3.64
N LEU A 22 -7.69 3.17 -3.61
CA LEU A 22 -6.24 3.37 -3.70
C LEU A 22 -5.82 4.01 -5.01
N LEU A 23 -6.17 3.26 -6.06
CA LEU A 23 -5.74 3.45 -7.42
C LEU A 23 -6.87 2.93 -8.32
N LYS A 24 -7.12 3.65 -9.41
CA LYS A 24 -8.04 3.23 -10.47
C LYS A 24 -7.29 3.35 -11.80
N LEU A 25 -7.19 2.23 -12.51
CA LEU A 25 -6.60 2.18 -13.84
C LEU A 25 -7.68 1.86 -14.85
N ASP A 26 -8.05 2.86 -15.65
CA ASP A 26 -8.99 2.75 -16.77
C ASP A 26 -8.29 2.38 -18.10
N SER A 27 -7.01 2.01 -18.04
CA SER A 27 -6.22 1.57 -19.20
C SER A 27 -6.72 0.24 -19.78
N ARG A 28 -6.25 -0.15 -20.98
CA ARG A 28 -6.51 -1.48 -21.52
C ARG A 28 -5.80 -2.55 -20.68
N ILE A 29 -6.51 -3.05 -19.67
CA ILE A 29 -6.06 -4.13 -18.80
C ILE A 29 -6.87 -5.39 -19.07
N SER A 30 -6.20 -6.47 -19.47
CA SER A 30 -6.81 -7.80 -19.53
C SER A 30 -6.65 -8.51 -18.18
N CYS A 31 -7.58 -9.40 -17.86
CA CYS A 31 -7.55 -10.24 -16.66
C CYS A 31 -7.72 -11.70 -17.09
N ASP A 32 -6.90 -12.58 -16.55
CA ASP A 32 -6.92 -14.02 -16.79
C ASP A 32 -6.75 -14.75 -15.45
N LEU A 33 -7.72 -15.61 -15.14
CA LEU A 33 -7.79 -16.43 -13.95
C LEU A 33 -7.72 -17.88 -14.38
N SER A 34 -6.69 -18.59 -13.95
CA SER A 34 -6.43 -19.96 -14.42
C SER A 34 -5.91 -20.87 -13.32
N VAL A 35 -5.90 -22.18 -13.58
CA VAL A 35 -5.24 -23.16 -12.72
C VAL A 35 -3.72 -22.99 -12.83
N PRO A 36 -2.99 -22.82 -11.71
CA PRO A 36 -1.52 -22.75 -11.71
C PRO A 36 -0.90 -23.95 -12.39
N GLN A 37 0.27 -23.75 -13.00
CA GLN A 37 0.88 -24.76 -13.86
C GLN A 37 1.14 -26.09 -13.14
N GLU A 38 1.53 -26.03 -11.87
CA GLU A 38 1.85 -27.18 -11.04
C GLU A 38 0.60 -28.01 -10.71
N LEU A 39 -0.57 -27.36 -10.69
CA LEU A 39 -1.86 -27.99 -10.39
C LEU A 39 -2.57 -28.51 -11.64
N ARG A 40 -2.14 -28.15 -12.85
CA ARG A 40 -2.76 -28.67 -14.09
C ARG A 40 -2.60 -30.19 -14.23
N ALA A 41 -1.54 -30.78 -13.68
CA ALA A 41 -1.30 -32.22 -13.72
C ALA A 41 -2.35 -33.04 -12.95
N THR A 42 -3.11 -32.41 -12.03
CA THR A 42 -4.17 -33.10 -11.27
C THR A 42 -5.50 -33.21 -12.03
N GLY A 43 -5.58 -32.64 -13.23
CA GLY A 43 -6.79 -32.64 -14.06
C GLY A 43 -7.82 -31.56 -13.71
N ALA A 44 -7.52 -30.67 -12.75
CA ALA A 44 -8.40 -29.57 -12.42
C ALA A 44 -8.56 -28.59 -13.60
N GLN A 45 -9.81 -28.19 -13.88
CA GLN A 45 -10.12 -27.29 -14.99
C GLN A 45 -10.83 -26.05 -14.47
N PHE A 46 -10.17 -24.90 -14.61
CA PHE A 46 -10.75 -23.61 -14.31
C PHE A 46 -10.08 -22.53 -15.16
N HIS A 47 -10.90 -21.74 -15.85
CA HIS A 47 -10.43 -20.61 -16.63
C HIS A 47 -11.52 -19.53 -16.73
N ARG A 48 -11.15 -18.28 -16.47
CA ARG A 48 -11.99 -17.08 -16.71
C ARG A 48 -11.10 -15.98 -17.25
N LYS A 49 -11.55 -15.28 -18.30
CA LYS A 49 -10.74 -14.24 -18.94
C LYS A 49 -11.61 -13.07 -19.37
N SER A 50 -11.05 -11.87 -19.32
CA SER A 50 -11.55 -10.68 -20.00
C SER A 50 -10.39 -9.98 -20.71
N ASP A 51 -10.60 -9.53 -21.94
CA ASP A 51 -9.56 -8.87 -22.73
C ASP A 51 -9.37 -7.39 -22.38
N LYS A 52 -10.38 -6.76 -21.78
CA LYS A 52 -10.32 -5.33 -21.38
C LYS A 52 -11.25 -5.04 -20.21
N GLY A 53 -10.77 -4.25 -19.26
CA GLY A 53 -11.54 -3.81 -18.10
C GLY A 53 -10.79 -2.77 -17.28
N THR A 54 -11.46 -2.28 -16.23
CA THR A 54 -10.89 -1.35 -15.26
C THR A 54 -10.38 -2.12 -14.06
N LEU A 55 -9.17 -1.80 -13.62
CA LEU A 55 -8.55 -2.37 -12.42
C LEU A 55 -8.59 -1.35 -11.28
N PHE A 56 -9.04 -1.79 -10.11
CA PHE A 56 -9.08 -0.99 -8.89
C PHE A 56 -8.24 -1.67 -7.82
N LEU A 57 -7.36 -0.89 -7.20
CA LEU A 57 -6.76 -1.24 -5.92
C LEU A 57 -7.47 -0.42 -4.86
N THR A 58 -7.97 -1.09 -3.82
CA THR A 58 -8.56 -0.43 -2.64
C THR A 58 -7.71 -0.72 -1.42
N ASN A 59 -7.97 -0.05 -0.31
CA ASN A 59 -7.34 -0.38 0.97
C ASN A 59 -7.71 -1.78 1.52
N LYS A 60 -8.59 -2.56 0.86
CA LYS A 60 -9.02 -3.90 1.30
C LYS A 60 -8.79 -5.01 0.28
N ARG A 61 -8.92 -4.72 -1.01
CA ARG A 61 -8.96 -5.72 -2.10
C ARG A 61 -8.55 -5.14 -3.45
N ILE A 62 -8.17 -6.04 -4.35
CA ILE A 62 -8.12 -5.79 -5.79
C ILE A 62 -9.51 -6.10 -6.36
N VAL A 63 -10.04 -5.21 -7.20
CA VAL A 63 -11.30 -5.39 -7.94
C VAL A 63 -11.02 -5.18 -9.43
N TYR A 64 -11.52 -6.08 -10.28
CA TYR A 64 -11.44 -5.94 -11.73
C TYR A 64 -12.85 -6.02 -12.31
N LEU A 65 -13.18 -5.04 -13.16
CA LEU A 65 -14.46 -4.95 -13.87
C LEU A 65 -14.21 -5.00 -15.38
N PRO A 66 -14.58 -6.10 -16.07
CA PRO A 66 -14.60 -6.18 -17.53
C PRO A 66 -15.38 -5.00 -18.14
N THR A 67 -14.90 -4.45 -19.26
CA THR A 67 -15.67 -3.46 -20.03
C THR A 67 -16.93 -4.09 -20.65
N LYS A 68 -16.86 -5.38 -20.96
CA LYS A 68 -17.97 -6.20 -21.42
C LYS A 68 -17.93 -7.52 -20.68
N ALA A 69 -19.05 -7.95 -20.11
CA ALA A 69 -19.17 -9.28 -19.51
C ALA A 69 -18.96 -10.36 -20.58
N THR A 70 -18.22 -11.42 -20.25
CA THR A 70 -18.14 -12.61 -21.11
C THR A 70 -19.34 -13.52 -20.85
N GLN A 71 -19.84 -14.17 -21.90
CA GLN A 71 -21.04 -15.03 -21.82
C GLN A 71 -20.68 -16.45 -21.36
N GLU A 72 -19.75 -17.13 -22.04
CA GLU A 72 -19.34 -18.50 -21.71
C GLU A 72 -17.82 -18.69 -21.88
N PRO A 73 -17.08 -19.01 -20.81
CA PRO A 73 -17.51 -18.99 -19.42
C PRO A 73 -17.79 -17.56 -18.92
N LYS A 74 -18.84 -17.41 -18.09
CA LYS A 74 -19.29 -16.11 -17.58
C LYS A 74 -18.24 -15.43 -16.70
N PHE A 75 -17.89 -14.19 -17.04
CA PHE A 75 -16.99 -13.33 -16.28
C PHE A 75 -17.46 -11.87 -16.32
N GLU A 76 -17.97 -11.40 -15.18
CA GLU A 76 -18.55 -10.07 -14.96
C GLU A 76 -17.75 -9.24 -13.96
N SER A 77 -17.02 -9.89 -13.06
CA SER A 77 -16.16 -9.20 -12.11
C SER A 77 -15.22 -10.16 -11.41
N PHE A 78 -14.12 -9.62 -10.91
CA PHE A 78 -13.21 -10.29 -9.98
C PHE A 78 -12.96 -9.39 -8.77
N SER A 79 -12.90 -9.99 -7.58
CA SER A 79 -12.59 -9.28 -6.34
C SER A 79 -11.87 -10.20 -5.36
N ALA A 80 -10.71 -9.81 -4.85
CA ALA A 80 -9.99 -10.58 -3.85
C ALA A 80 -9.27 -9.69 -2.81
N PRO A 81 -9.34 -10.03 -1.50
CA PRO A 81 -8.60 -9.32 -0.47
C PRO A 81 -7.09 -9.30 -0.76
N ILE A 82 -6.41 -8.20 -0.44
CA ILE A 82 -4.97 -8.03 -0.72
C ILE A 82 -4.13 -9.18 -0.15
N LEU A 83 -4.45 -9.60 1.07
CA LEU A 83 -3.70 -10.65 1.77
C LEU A 83 -4.00 -12.08 1.29
N LYS A 84 -4.94 -12.25 0.33
CA LYS A 84 -5.18 -13.55 -0.32
C LYS A 84 -4.27 -13.80 -1.52
N PHE A 85 -3.58 -12.76 -2.01
CA PHE A 85 -2.56 -12.89 -3.04
C PHE A 85 -1.23 -13.39 -2.46
N GLN A 86 -0.43 -14.08 -3.25
CA GLN A 86 0.87 -14.67 -2.90
C GLN A 86 1.81 -14.63 -4.10
N ASP A 87 3.12 -14.57 -3.83
CA ASP A 87 4.18 -14.72 -4.84
C ASP A 87 3.96 -13.84 -6.08
N SER A 88 3.65 -12.56 -5.86
CA SER A 88 3.41 -11.63 -6.97
C SER A 88 4.69 -11.35 -7.74
N SER A 89 4.62 -11.37 -9.07
CA SER A 89 5.74 -11.09 -9.97
C SER A 89 5.31 -10.25 -11.15
N THR A 90 6.28 -9.56 -11.74
CA THR A 90 6.08 -8.73 -12.93
C THR A 90 7.01 -9.18 -14.05
N SER A 91 6.53 -9.19 -15.28
CA SER A 91 7.34 -9.43 -16.47
C SER A 91 6.87 -8.56 -17.63
N SER A 92 7.73 -8.30 -18.59
CA SER A 92 7.36 -7.63 -19.84
C SER A 92 7.61 -8.52 -21.03
N SER A 93 6.83 -8.31 -22.08
CA SER A 93 7.10 -8.84 -23.41
C SER A 93 7.03 -7.72 -24.42
N MET A 94 7.94 -7.73 -25.40
CA MET A 94 8.02 -6.73 -26.46
C MET A 94 6.72 -6.59 -27.26
N TRP A 95 5.87 -7.62 -27.27
CA TRP A 95 4.63 -7.68 -28.07
C TRP A 95 3.34 -7.55 -27.27
N TRP A 96 3.38 -7.80 -25.96
CA TRP A 96 2.15 -7.99 -25.14
C TRP A 96 2.04 -7.02 -23.97
N GLY A 97 2.99 -6.10 -23.80
CA GLY A 97 3.02 -5.14 -22.71
C GLY A 97 3.56 -5.74 -21.41
N TRP A 98 3.22 -5.09 -20.29
CA TRP A 98 3.61 -5.55 -18.97
C TRP A 98 2.58 -6.52 -18.40
N VAL A 99 3.06 -7.52 -17.67
CA VAL A 99 2.26 -8.53 -17.02
C VAL A 99 2.55 -8.49 -15.53
N TRP A 100 1.51 -8.46 -14.73
CA TRP A 100 1.55 -8.73 -13.30
C TRP A 100 0.86 -10.07 -13.05
N LYS A 101 1.48 -10.94 -12.26
CA LYS A 101 0.95 -12.25 -11.88
C LYS A 101 1.00 -12.43 -10.38
N SER A 102 0.07 -13.19 -9.83
CA SER A 102 0.10 -13.66 -8.44
C SER A 102 -0.84 -14.84 -8.25
N ASP A 103 -0.47 -15.75 -7.35
CA ASP A 103 -1.37 -16.79 -6.89
C ASP A 103 -2.38 -16.22 -5.89
N CYS A 104 -3.65 -16.60 -5.98
CA CYS A 104 -4.71 -16.13 -5.10
C CYS A 104 -5.43 -17.30 -4.43
N ILE A 105 -5.57 -17.23 -3.10
CA ILE A 105 -6.29 -18.22 -2.31
C ILE A 105 -7.81 -17.99 -2.41
N PRO A 106 -8.60 -18.98 -2.86
CA PRO A 106 -10.05 -18.90 -2.90
C PRO A 106 -10.67 -18.80 -1.51
N VAL A 107 -11.92 -18.34 -1.48
CA VAL A 107 -12.76 -18.45 -0.29
C VAL A 107 -14.04 -19.15 -0.69
N SER A 108 -14.66 -19.85 0.26
CA SER A 108 -15.93 -20.54 0.06
C SER A 108 -17.00 -19.58 -0.46
N GLY A 109 -17.80 -20.05 -1.43
CA GLY A 109 -18.81 -19.21 -2.09
C GLY A 109 -18.23 -18.16 -3.05
N GLY A 110 -16.94 -18.22 -3.37
CA GLY A 110 -16.24 -17.29 -4.26
C GLY A 110 -16.20 -17.69 -5.74
N GLY A 111 -16.92 -18.73 -6.16
CA GLY A 111 -17.15 -19.09 -7.58
C GLY A 111 -15.96 -19.75 -8.27
N ILE A 112 -15.02 -20.15 -7.43
CA ILE A 112 -13.92 -21.02 -7.77
C ILE A 112 -14.27 -22.42 -7.27
N PRO A 113 -13.97 -23.47 -8.06
CA PRO A 113 -14.08 -24.85 -7.61
C PRO A 113 -13.36 -25.06 -6.25
N PRO A 114 -14.01 -25.70 -5.26
CA PRO A 114 -13.47 -25.83 -3.90
C PRO A 114 -12.24 -26.75 -3.81
N ASP A 115 -12.03 -27.58 -4.83
CA ASP A 115 -10.87 -28.45 -5.02
C ASP A 115 -9.61 -27.71 -5.47
N LEU A 116 -9.72 -26.44 -5.88
CA LEU A 116 -8.56 -25.62 -6.21
C LEU A 116 -8.03 -24.89 -4.96
N PRO A 117 -6.82 -25.24 -4.47
CA PRO A 117 -6.24 -24.56 -3.31
C PRO A 117 -5.79 -23.12 -3.62
N ARG A 118 -5.51 -22.82 -4.89
CA ARG A 118 -5.12 -21.50 -5.39
C ARG A 118 -5.39 -21.36 -6.90
N VAL A 119 -5.53 -20.12 -7.35
CA VAL A 119 -5.68 -19.75 -8.77
C VAL A 119 -4.59 -18.76 -9.17
N GLU A 120 -4.03 -18.88 -10.38
CA GLU A 120 -3.13 -17.86 -10.94
C GLU A 120 -4.00 -16.69 -11.43
N VAL A 121 -3.72 -15.50 -10.91
CA VAL A 121 -4.32 -14.23 -11.36
C VAL A 121 -3.28 -13.49 -12.19
N LYS A 122 -3.62 -13.19 -13.44
CA LYS A 122 -2.76 -12.47 -14.38
C LYS A 122 -3.46 -11.22 -14.90
N PHE A 123 -2.81 -10.07 -14.75
CA PHE A 123 -3.19 -8.82 -15.38
C PHE A 123 -2.18 -8.45 -16.46
N THR A 124 -2.65 -8.08 -17.64
CA THR A 124 -1.79 -7.57 -18.72
C THR A 124 -2.13 -6.11 -18.98
N PHE A 125 -1.14 -5.24 -18.87
CA PHE A 125 -1.23 -3.79 -18.99
C PHE A 125 -0.72 -3.37 -20.37
N SER A 126 -1.63 -3.12 -21.30
CA SER A 126 -1.26 -2.74 -22.68
C SER A 126 -0.90 -1.26 -22.82
N ASP A 127 -1.47 -0.38 -21.98
CA ASP A 127 -1.29 1.08 -22.09
C ASP A 127 -0.50 1.68 -20.91
N GLY A 128 0.30 0.86 -20.21
CA GLY A 128 1.02 1.28 -19.01
C GLY A 128 0.23 1.15 -17.70
N GLY A 129 0.73 1.75 -16.63
CA GLY A 129 0.14 1.68 -15.28
C GLY A 129 0.56 0.48 -14.43
N MET A 130 1.31 -0.47 -15.00
CA MET A 130 1.77 -1.66 -14.25
C MET A 130 2.65 -1.28 -13.06
N MET A 131 3.68 -0.44 -13.27
CA MET A 131 4.60 -0.06 -12.18
C MET A 131 3.85 0.65 -11.05
N GLU A 132 3.01 1.62 -11.38
CA GLU A 132 2.16 2.32 -10.39
C GLU A 132 1.27 1.36 -9.61
N PHE A 133 0.63 0.40 -10.30
CA PHE A 133 -0.16 -0.64 -9.65
C PHE A 133 0.69 -1.52 -8.73
N ASN A 134 1.83 -2.00 -9.21
CA ASN A 134 2.71 -2.88 -8.45
C ASN A 134 3.24 -2.19 -7.19
N ASP A 135 3.73 -0.97 -7.31
CA ASP A 135 4.26 -0.20 -6.19
C ASP A 135 3.18 0.08 -5.14
N ALA A 136 1.98 0.49 -5.58
CA ALA A 136 0.84 0.69 -4.70
C ALA A 136 0.40 -0.62 -4.02
N TYR A 137 0.39 -1.74 -4.74
CA TYR A 137 0.05 -3.06 -4.21
C TYR A 137 1.05 -3.53 -3.16
N ILE A 138 2.36 -3.45 -3.44
CA ILE A 138 3.42 -3.87 -2.51
C ILE A 138 3.36 -3.04 -1.23
N ARG A 139 3.31 -1.70 -1.34
CA ARG A 139 3.23 -0.80 -0.19
C ARG A 139 2.00 -1.08 0.68
N LEU A 140 0.84 -1.34 0.05
CA LEU A 140 -0.39 -1.66 0.76
C LEU A 140 -0.30 -3.03 1.45
N ARG A 141 0.21 -4.04 0.74
CA ARG A 141 0.34 -5.40 1.26
C ARG A 141 1.23 -5.43 2.50
N GLU A 142 2.40 -4.82 2.44
CA GLU A 142 3.33 -4.72 3.57
C GLU A 142 2.67 -4.07 4.78
N ARG A 143 1.98 -2.95 4.58
CA ARG A 143 1.27 -2.24 5.64
C ARG A 143 0.17 -3.11 6.28
N LEU A 144 -0.58 -3.87 5.47
CA LEU A 144 -1.61 -4.77 5.97
C LEU A 144 -1.03 -5.96 6.75
N PHE A 145 0.15 -6.48 6.36
CA PHE A 145 0.85 -7.49 7.14
C PHE A 145 1.31 -6.95 8.50
N GLN A 146 1.97 -5.78 8.52
CA GLN A 146 2.39 -5.13 9.76
C GLN A 146 1.20 -4.92 10.71
N PHE A 147 0.07 -4.49 10.16
CA PHE A 147 -1.16 -4.30 10.93
C PHE A 147 -1.71 -5.61 11.50
N GLN A 148 -1.71 -6.69 10.72
CA GLN A 148 -2.14 -8.00 11.21
C GLN A 148 -1.22 -8.54 12.31
N GLU A 149 0.09 -8.37 12.16
CA GLU A 149 1.06 -8.79 13.16
C GLU A 149 0.91 -7.99 14.46
N MET A 150 0.78 -6.66 14.38
CA MET A 150 0.49 -5.81 15.54
C MET A 150 -0.80 -6.22 16.25
N ARG A 151 -1.87 -6.53 15.49
CA ARG A 151 -3.13 -7.01 16.07
C ARG A 151 -3.00 -8.38 16.74
N ARG A 152 -2.15 -9.25 16.18
CA ARG A 152 -1.85 -10.57 16.76
C ARG A 152 -1.07 -10.43 18.06
N GLU A 153 -0.14 -9.49 18.13
CA GLU A 153 0.69 -9.22 19.32
C GLU A 153 -0.11 -8.54 20.45
N MET A 154 -1.02 -7.62 20.12
CA MET A 154 -1.74 -6.83 21.12
C MET A 154 -2.94 -7.56 21.76
N GLY A 155 -3.31 -8.73 21.23
CA GLY A 155 -4.39 -9.56 21.74
C GLY A 155 -5.81 -9.06 21.39
N PRO A 156 -6.84 -9.92 21.59
CA PRO A 156 -8.24 -9.53 21.35
C PRO A 156 -8.69 -8.49 22.38
N GLY A 157 -9.01 -7.27 21.92
CA GLY A 157 -9.55 -6.19 22.76
C GLY A 157 -8.80 -4.86 22.69
N ALA A 158 -7.66 -4.81 22.00
CA ALA A 158 -7.02 -3.54 21.69
C ALA A 158 -7.84 -2.76 20.66
N ASP A 159 -8.14 -1.49 20.95
CA ASP A 159 -8.79 -0.54 20.05
C ASP A 159 -7.80 -0.12 18.95
N ILE A 160 -7.54 -1.06 18.05
CA ILE A 160 -6.67 -0.86 16.90
C ILE A 160 -7.57 -0.36 15.76
N PRO A 161 -7.33 0.87 15.24
CA PRO A 161 -8.13 1.43 14.14
C PRO A 161 -8.17 0.47 12.94
N ASP A 162 -9.32 0.34 12.27
CA ASP A 162 -9.50 -0.51 11.08
C ASP A 162 -8.50 -0.25 9.94
N GLU A 163 -7.80 0.88 9.97
CA GLU A 163 -6.80 1.27 9.00
C GLU A 163 -5.51 1.73 9.73
N PRO A 164 -4.34 1.20 9.36
CA PRO A 164 -3.05 1.68 9.85
C PRO A 164 -2.86 3.18 9.55
N LEU A 165 -2.34 3.92 10.53
CA LEU A 165 -2.10 5.36 10.40
C LEU A 165 -1.18 5.65 9.20
N PRO A 166 -1.43 6.73 8.44
CA PRO A 166 -0.54 7.13 7.35
C PRO A 166 0.89 7.30 7.84
N ALA A 167 1.86 6.78 7.08
CA ALA A 167 3.26 7.11 7.31
C ALA A 167 3.43 8.62 7.08
N TYR A 168 4.04 9.31 8.04
CA TYR A 168 4.29 10.74 7.96
C TYR A 168 5.22 11.02 6.76
N GLU A 169 4.68 11.65 5.72
CA GLU A 169 5.50 12.16 4.61
C GLU A 169 6.14 13.45 5.11
N ALA A 170 7.46 13.42 5.37
CA ALA A 170 8.20 14.63 5.69
C ALA A 170 8.08 15.61 4.52
N ALA A 171 7.35 16.70 4.72
CA ALA A 171 7.24 17.77 3.75
C ALA A 171 8.63 18.36 3.49
N GLY A 172 9.09 18.28 2.24
CA GLY A 172 10.11 19.16 1.69
C GLY A 172 11.56 18.69 1.79
N SER A 173 11.96 17.72 0.96
CA SER A 173 13.32 17.65 0.43
C SER A 173 13.32 18.14 -1.03
N ALA A 174 12.88 19.38 -1.22
CA ALA A 174 13.07 20.11 -2.47
C ALA A 174 14.36 20.93 -2.40
N GLN A 175 15.23 20.71 -3.39
CA GLN A 175 16.32 21.57 -3.87
C GLN A 175 17.67 21.52 -3.15
N GLN A 176 18.64 20.90 -3.83
CA GLN A 176 19.85 21.64 -4.19
C GLN A 176 20.36 21.21 -5.57
N SER A 177 20.09 22.03 -6.57
CA SER A 177 20.82 22.04 -7.84
C SER A 177 21.14 23.49 -8.15
N THR A 178 22.42 23.81 -7.97
CA THR A 178 23.02 25.12 -8.18
C THR A 178 23.37 25.31 -9.66
N ALA A 179 22.82 26.34 -10.30
CA ALA A 179 23.41 27.00 -11.47
C ALA A 179 22.84 28.42 -11.59
N GLY A 180 23.72 29.41 -11.75
CA GLY A 180 23.44 30.82 -11.50
C GLY A 180 22.98 31.64 -12.71
N THR A 181 22.70 32.92 -12.45
CA THR A 181 23.12 34.10 -13.25
C THR A 181 22.62 35.38 -12.57
N LEU A 182 23.50 36.39 -12.54
CA LEU A 182 23.34 37.69 -11.87
C LEU A 182 22.61 38.71 -12.76
N GLY A 183 21.77 39.56 -12.15
CA GLY A 183 21.16 40.75 -12.76
C GLY A 183 20.52 41.73 -11.74
N VAL A 184 21.36 42.63 -11.19
CA VAL A 184 21.24 44.03 -10.67
C VAL A 184 19.87 44.78 -10.81
N PRO A 185 19.50 45.87 -10.03
CA PRO A 185 19.77 46.35 -8.64
C PRO A 185 18.48 46.73 -7.80
N GLY A 186 18.63 47.06 -6.50
CA GLY A 186 17.56 47.48 -5.54
C GLY A 186 17.14 48.98 -5.60
N PRO A 187 16.75 49.68 -4.50
CA PRO A 187 16.27 49.27 -3.16
C PRO A 187 14.95 49.96 -2.71
N GLY A 188 14.30 49.53 -1.62
CA GLY A 188 13.23 50.32 -0.99
C GLY A 188 12.44 49.59 0.10
N HIS A 189 12.83 49.79 1.37
CA HIS A 189 12.04 49.43 2.55
C HIS A 189 10.92 50.45 2.77
N THR A 190 9.70 49.99 3.09
CA THR A 190 8.86 50.55 4.18
C THR A 190 7.71 49.59 4.51
N ARG A 191 7.53 49.36 5.82
CA ARG A 191 6.54 48.51 6.48
C ARG A 191 5.17 49.20 6.58
N SER A 192 4.09 48.41 6.56
CA SER A 192 2.96 48.39 7.53
C SER A 192 2.02 47.22 7.15
N GLU A 193 1.91 46.17 7.97
CA GLU A 193 0.79 45.88 8.90
C GLU A 193 -0.57 45.72 8.18
N SER A 194 -1.39 44.68 8.31
CA SER A 194 -1.53 43.59 9.28
C SER A 194 -2.66 42.64 8.80
N SER A 195 -2.48 41.32 8.86
CA SER A 195 -3.56 40.39 9.24
C SER A 195 -2.98 39.03 9.64
N SER A 196 -3.20 38.70 10.89
CA SER A 196 -2.70 37.54 11.62
C SER A 196 -3.58 36.31 11.39
N SER A 197 -3.00 35.18 11.00
CA SER A 197 -3.47 33.86 11.47
C SER A 197 -2.30 32.87 11.57
N LEU A 198 -1.97 32.54 12.82
CA LEU A 198 -1.41 31.28 13.32
C LEU A 198 -0.19 30.70 12.58
N ARG A 199 0.98 31.31 12.81
CA ARG A 199 2.27 30.64 12.59
C ARG A 199 2.56 29.77 13.82
N ALA A 200 2.51 28.45 13.66
CA ALA A 200 3.11 27.55 14.65
C ALA A 200 4.61 27.91 14.79
N PRO A 201 5.22 27.84 15.99
CA PRO A 201 6.64 28.13 16.14
C PRO A 201 7.46 27.12 15.32
N ASP A 202 8.06 27.57 14.22
CA ASP A 202 9.04 26.80 13.46
C ASP A 202 10.34 26.75 14.26
N GLY A 203 10.46 25.73 15.11
CA GLY A 203 11.73 25.39 15.75
C GLY A 203 11.54 24.76 17.13
N PRO A 204 12.39 23.78 17.49
CA PRO A 204 12.47 23.37 18.88
C PRO A 204 12.79 24.59 19.75
N PRO A 205 12.32 24.64 21.02
CA PRO A 205 12.61 25.74 21.92
C PRO A 205 14.11 26.05 21.95
N PRO A 206 14.51 27.33 22.05
CA PRO A 206 15.91 27.67 22.31
C PRO A 206 16.41 26.82 23.49
N ASP A 207 17.60 26.25 23.32
CA ASP A 207 18.29 25.34 24.26
C ASP A 207 17.82 23.87 24.29
N TYR A 208 16.98 23.41 23.35
CA TYR A 208 16.55 22.00 23.26
C TYR A 208 17.72 20.99 23.19
N ASN A 209 18.78 21.33 22.44
CA ASN A 209 19.94 20.46 22.30
C ASN A 209 20.74 20.36 23.61
N GLU A 210 20.80 21.44 24.39
CA GLU A 210 21.47 21.47 25.68
C GLU A 210 20.66 20.70 26.73
N ALA A 211 19.34 20.86 26.75
CA ALA A 211 18.46 20.09 27.62
C ALA A 211 18.55 18.57 27.36
N GLN A 212 18.62 18.15 26.09
CA GLN A 212 18.86 16.75 25.72
C GLN A 212 20.24 16.25 26.17
N ALA A 213 21.29 17.05 25.98
CA ALA A 213 22.63 16.70 26.41
C ALA A 213 22.72 16.54 27.94
N GLN A 214 22.08 17.43 28.71
CA GLN A 214 22.02 17.34 30.16
C GLN A 214 21.25 16.09 30.62
N GLN A 215 20.13 15.75 29.98
CA GLN A 215 19.38 14.53 30.30
C GLN A 215 20.19 13.25 30.05
N LEU A 216 20.94 13.20 28.94
CA LEU A 216 21.82 12.07 28.64
C LEU A 216 22.99 11.97 29.61
N SER A 217 23.59 13.11 29.97
CA SER A 217 24.67 13.19 30.96
C SER A 217 24.21 12.66 32.31
N ASN A 218 23.06 13.11 32.80
CA ASN A 218 22.52 12.67 34.10
C ASN A 218 22.25 11.16 34.12
N ARG A 219 21.70 10.60 33.02
CA ARG A 219 21.42 9.17 32.93
C ARG A 219 22.68 8.31 32.90
N LEU A 220 23.76 8.82 32.28
CA LEU A 220 25.06 8.16 32.26
C LEU A 220 25.70 8.20 33.65
N GLU A 221 25.62 9.33 34.33
CA GLU A 221 26.19 9.53 35.67
C GLU A 221 25.49 8.65 36.71
N ASP A 222 24.15 8.53 36.65
CA ASP A 222 23.38 7.58 37.46
C ASP A 222 23.82 6.13 37.22
N HIS A 223 24.02 5.74 35.95
CA HIS A 223 24.47 4.39 35.61
C HIS A 223 25.90 4.09 36.10
N ILE A 224 26.79 5.08 36.07
CA ILE A 224 28.15 4.95 36.63
C ILE A 224 28.08 4.81 38.16
N ARG A 225 27.21 5.57 38.82
CA ARG A 225 27.02 5.51 40.28
C ARG A 225 26.46 4.18 40.74
N ASP A 226 25.51 3.62 40.01
CA ASP A 226 24.96 2.27 40.26
C ASP A 226 26.01 1.18 39.99
N GLY A 227 26.92 1.40 39.03
CA GLY A 227 28.06 0.52 38.77
C GLY A 227 29.08 0.50 39.91
N VAL A 228 29.33 1.64 40.55
CA VAL A 228 30.26 1.77 41.70
C VAL A 228 29.71 1.08 42.95
N ASN A 229 28.42 1.24 43.27
CA ASN A 229 27.79 0.60 44.44
C ASN A 229 27.74 -0.94 44.35
N ARG A 230 27.86 -1.52 43.15
CA ARG A 230 27.92 -2.99 42.96
C ARG A 230 29.33 -3.58 43.09
N GLY A 231 30.37 -2.75 43.20
CA GLY A 231 31.76 -3.18 43.38
C GLY A 231 32.28 -3.20 44.81
N GLU A 232 31.48 -2.76 45.81
CA GLU A 232 31.94 -2.58 47.20
C GLU A 232 31.43 -3.63 48.21
N ASN A 233 30.90 -4.77 47.73
CA ASN A 233 30.45 -5.88 48.60
C ASN A 233 31.26 -7.19 48.45
N ASP A 234 32.43 -7.16 47.78
CA ASP A 234 33.31 -8.32 47.60
C ASP A 234 34.73 -8.07 48.15
N LEU A 235 34.82 -7.61 49.40
CA LEU A 235 36.05 -7.68 50.22
C LEU A 235 35.72 -8.14 51.65
#